data_AF-A0A2E8WY88-F1
#
_entry.id   AF-A0A2E8WY88-F1
#
_cell.length_a   1.000
_cell.length_b   1.000
_cell.length_c   1.000
_cell.angle_alpha   90.00
_cell.angle_beta   90.00
_cell.angle_gamma   90.00
#
_symmetry.space_group_name_H-M   'P 1'
#
loop_
_entity.id
_entity.type
_entity.pdbx_description
1 polymer ?
#
loop_
_entity_poly.entity_id
_entity_poly.type
_entity_poly.pdbx_seq_one_letter_code
_entity_poly.pdbx_strand_id
1 'polypeptide(L)'
;MSARLKTGPRSSVKAGWSINYQYVHLASLSATTTPTDVWLPSSDLVPPQRGRQFSAGYFVDLGANREWETSVEVYHKELNNLVEYAENTRPDQNIGTNPDNNLVFGEGTSYGAEFFLKRKFGKLNGWVGYTWSKTDRQFEDLNNGDPFPAKFDRRHDLSVVMDWTPSERWNLSAAFVYATGNTLTLPIQRYFLEGNITDVYGSRNGYRMGPYHRADISATLFPKKNFEDRKVERRWVFSIYNLYNRANPYFLFFDNEGDLLEGNLEIQAKQVSLFPILPSVSWNFSF
;
A
#
# COMPACT_ATOMS: atom_id res chain seq x y z
N MET A 1 -19.78 -15.84 5.87
CA MET A 1 -20.81 -16.39 4.96
C MET A 1 -20.53 -15.94 3.54
N SER A 2 -20.77 -16.78 2.54
CA SER A 2 -20.59 -16.41 1.13
C SER A 2 -21.61 -17.11 0.25
N ALA A 3 -22.10 -16.42 -0.77
CA ALA A 3 -23.03 -16.95 -1.76
C ALA A 3 -22.51 -16.67 -3.18
N ARG A 4 -22.80 -17.60 -4.09
CA ARG A 4 -22.52 -17.46 -5.51
C ARG A 4 -23.75 -17.85 -6.31
N LEU A 5 -24.20 -16.93 -7.17
CA LEU A 5 -25.26 -17.16 -8.12
C LEU A 5 -24.68 -17.14 -9.54
N LYS A 6 -24.84 -18.23 -10.28
CA LYS A 6 -24.54 -18.23 -11.73
C LYS A 6 -25.66 -17.48 -12.45
N THR A 7 -25.31 -16.38 -13.11
CA THR A 7 -26.23 -15.59 -13.95
C THR A 7 -26.22 -16.05 -15.41
N GLY A 8 -25.26 -16.91 -15.77
CA GLY A 8 -25.18 -17.56 -17.08
C GLY A 8 -24.03 -18.57 -17.15
N PRO A 9 -23.76 -19.17 -18.33
CA PRO A 9 -22.69 -20.15 -18.51
C PRO A 9 -21.27 -19.61 -18.29
N ARG A 10 -21.12 -18.27 -18.31
CA ARG A 10 -19.85 -17.53 -18.26
C ARG A 10 -19.88 -16.36 -17.29
N SER A 11 -20.92 -16.24 -16.47
CA SER A 11 -21.03 -15.13 -15.52
C SER A 11 -21.60 -15.57 -14.19
N SER A 12 -21.17 -14.89 -13.13
CA SER A 12 -21.71 -15.10 -11.79
C SER A 12 -21.65 -13.84 -10.94
N VAL A 13 -22.66 -13.67 -10.09
CA VAL A 13 -22.63 -12.73 -8.98
C VAL A 13 -22.14 -13.49 -7.74
N LYS A 14 -21.23 -12.88 -6.99
CA LYS A 14 -20.79 -13.39 -5.69
C LYS A 14 -21.03 -12.32 -4.64
N ALA A 15 -21.45 -12.73 -3.45
CA ALA A 15 -21.57 -11.87 -2.30
C ALA A 15 -21.00 -12.57 -1.06
N GLY A 16 -20.42 -11.80 -0.16
CA GLY A 16 -19.73 -12.31 1.01
C GLY A 16 -19.87 -11.38 2.20
N TRP A 17 -19.90 -11.99 3.38
CA TRP A 17 -19.80 -11.30 4.65
C TRP A 17 -18.80 -12.05 5.54
N SER A 18 -17.85 -11.31 6.11
CA SER A 18 -16.81 -11.87 6.96
C SER A 18 -16.60 -11.02 8.21
N ILE A 19 -16.17 -11.67 9.29
CA ILE A 19 -15.70 -11.04 10.51
C ILE A 19 -14.28 -11.54 10.74
N ASN A 20 -13.36 -10.63 10.96
CA ASN A 20 -11.97 -10.92 11.27
C ASN A 20 -11.61 -10.31 12.62
N TYR A 21 -10.78 -11.02 13.38
CA TYR A 21 -10.23 -10.55 14.64
C TYR A 21 -8.70 -10.54 14.56
N GLN A 22 -8.09 -9.46 15.04
CA GLN A 22 -6.65 -9.32 15.15
C GLN A 22 -6.28 -9.11 16.62
N TYR A 23 -5.48 -10.05 17.15
CA TYR A 23 -5.08 -10.10 18.56
C TYR A 23 -3.69 -9.52 18.81
N VAL A 24 -3.01 -9.04 17.77
CA VAL A 24 -1.69 -8.40 17.87
C VAL A 24 -1.77 -7.06 17.18
N HIS A 25 -1.46 -5.99 17.91
CA HIS A 25 -1.63 -4.61 17.50
C HIS A 25 -0.27 -4.00 17.20
N LEU A 26 -0.20 -3.19 16.14
CA LEU A 26 0.94 -2.32 15.89
C LEU A 26 0.54 -0.91 16.30
N ALA A 27 1.14 -0.41 17.38
CA ALA A 27 1.02 0.98 17.77
C ALA A 27 2.30 1.70 17.29
N SER A 28 2.14 2.70 16.42
CA SER A 28 3.26 3.44 15.83
C SER A 28 3.08 4.93 16.12
N LEU A 29 4.16 5.63 16.48
CA LEU A 29 4.11 7.07 16.79
C LEU A 29 4.62 7.94 15.65
N SER A 30 5.08 7.33 14.56
CA SER A 30 5.70 8.06 13.46
C SER A 30 5.00 7.78 12.13
N ALA A 31 5.04 8.78 11.26
CA ALA A 31 4.59 8.67 9.88
C ALA A 31 5.41 7.63 9.07
N THR A 32 6.53 7.15 9.61
CA THR A 32 7.36 6.05 9.10
C THR A 32 7.39 4.89 10.07
N THR A 33 7.36 3.67 9.54
CA THR A 33 7.65 2.47 10.34
C THR A 33 9.10 2.57 10.80
N THR A 34 9.30 2.58 12.11
CA THR A 34 10.62 2.74 12.71
C THR A 34 10.90 1.56 13.63
N PRO A 35 12.18 1.26 13.95
CA PRO A 35 12.53 0.20 14.90
C PRO A 35 11.92 0.40 16.31
N THR A 36 11.35 1.56 16.59
CA THR A 36 10.65 1.90 17.83
C THR A 36 9.15 1.56 17.81
N ASP A 37 8.62 1.00 16.73
CA ASP A 37 7.23 0.52 16.68
C ASP A 37 7.08 -0.73 17.57
N VAL A 38 6.08 -0.71 18.46
CA VAL A 38 5.86 -1.78 19.44
C VAL A 38 4.66 -2.63 19.02
N TRP A 39 4.86 -3.96 19.00
CA TRP A 39 3.79 -4.92 18.80
C TRP A 39 3.24 -5.37 20.15
N LEU A 40 1.94 -5.17 20.37
CA LEU A 40 1.28 -5.44 21.64
C LEU A 40 0.22 -6.54 21.45
N PRO A 41 0.22 -7.61 22.26
CA PRO A 41 -0.88 -8.58 22.24
C PRO A 41 -2.15 -7.96 22.83
N SER A 42 -3.30 -8.54 22.53
CA SER A 42 -4.55 -8.21 23.21
C SER A 42 -4.47 -8.52 24.70
N SER A 43 -5.01 -7.60 25.51
CA SER A 43 -5.14 -7.69 26.96
C SER A 43 -6.58 -7.38 27.37
N ASP A 44 -6.87 -7.44 28.67
CA ASP A 44 -8.18 -7.03 29.20
C ASP A 44 -8.48 -5.54 28.94
N LEU A 45 -7.43 -4.70 28.79
CA LEU A 45 -7.54 -3.28 28.46
C LEU A 45 -7.51 -3.02 26.95
N VAL A 46 -6.87 -3.90 26.18
CA VAL A 46 -6.70 -3.77 24.73
C VAL A 46 -7.43 -4.90 24.01
N PRO A 47 -8.75 -4.77 23.76
CA PRO A 47 -9.53 -5.82 23.13
C PRO A 47 -9.05 -6.09 21.68
N PRO A 48 -9.33 -7.27 21.12
CA PRO A 48 -8.96 -7.58 19.75
C PRO A 48 -9.60 -6.60 18.77
N GLN A 49 -8.81 -6.17 17.77
CA GLN A 49 -9.30 -5.39 16.64
C GLN A 49 -10.29 -6.25 15.86
N ARG A 50 -11.44 -5.67 15.52
CA ARG A 50 -12.51 -6.39 14.83
C ARG A 50 -12.83 -5.70 13.51
N GLY A 51 -12.80 -6.48 12.43
CA GLY A 51 -13.20 -6.02 11.10
C GLY A 51 -14.41 -6.78 10.60
N ARG A 52 -15.52 -6.08 10.31
CA ARG A 52 -16.68 -6.63 9.61
C ARG A 52 -16.66 -6.17 8.17
N GLN A 53 -16.68 -7.09 7.22
CA GLN A 53 -16.61 -6.75 5.80
C GLN A 53 -17.75 -7.41 5.04
N PHE A 54 -18.46 -6.61 4.27
CA PHE A 54 -19.39 -7.05 3.24
C PHE A 54 -18.79 -6.77 1.86
N SER A 55 -18.94 -7.70 0.93
CA SER A 55 -18.50 -7.54 -0.45
C SER A 55 -19.49 -8.17 -1.42
N ALA A 56 -19.62 -7.55 -2.59
CA ALA A 56 -20.42 -8.09 -3.68
C ALA A 56 -19.72 -7.79 -5.01
N GLY A 57 -19.82 -8.71 -5.97
CA GLY A 57 -19.15 -8.56 -7.24
C GLY A 57 -19.77 -9.35 -8.37
N TYR A 58 -19.52 -8.88 -9.59
CA TYR A 58 -19.93 -9.52 -10.83
C TYR A 58 -18.71 -9.96 -11.62
N PHE A 59 -18.71 -11.21 -12.06
CA PHE A 59 -17.57 -11.86 -12.71
C PHE A 59 -18.01 -12.41 -14.05
N VAL A 60 -17.24 -12.16 -15.11
CA VAL A 60 -17.53 -12.61 -16.47
C VAL A 60 -16.29 -13.13 -17.17
N ASP A 61 -16.42 -14.28 -17.81
CA ASP A 61 -15.47 -14.79 -18.80
C ASP A 61 -15.90 -14.36 -20.21
N LEU A 62 -15.05 -13.62 -20.92
CA LEU A 62 -15.27 -13.12 -22.27
C LEU A 62 -14.36 -13.82 -23.30
N GLY A 63 -14.68 -13.66 -24.59
CA GLY A 63 -13.95 -14.27 -25.70
C GLY A 63 -14.44 -15.66 -26.08
N ALA A 64 -14.14 -16.12 -27.30
CA ALA A 64 -14.66 -17.39 -27.82
C ALA A 64 -14.25 -18.58 -26.91
N ASN A 65 -13.01 -18.53 -26.43
CA ASN A 65 -12.37 -19.57 -25.62
C ASN A 65 -12.29 -19.22 -24.14
N ARG A 66 -13.01 -18.19 -23.67
CA ARG A 66 -12.93 -17.67 -22.29
C ARG A 66 -11.53 -17.17 -21.95
N GLU A 67 -10.84 -16.59 -22.92
CA GLU A 67 -9.47 -16.09 -22.77
C GLU A 67 -9.40 -14.80 -21.94
N TRP A 68 -10.51 -14.10 -21.74
CA TRP A 68 -10.61 -12.91 -20.92
C TRP A 68 -11.43 -13.18 -19.66
N GLU A 69 -10.97 -12.69 -18.52
CA GLU A 69 -11.67 -12.70 -17.24
C GLU A 69 -11.81 -11.25 -16.78
N THR A 70 -13.00 -10.85 -16.39
CA THR A 70 -13.25 -9.52 -15.86
C THR A 70 -14.13 -9.58 -14.61
N SER A 71 -13.87 -8.69 -13.67
CA SER A 71 -14.73 -8.49 -12.51
C SER A 71 -14.88 -7.03 -12.15
N VAL A 72 -16.04 -6.73 -11.58
CA VAL A 72 -16.27 -5.50 -10.82
C VAL A 72 -16.77 -5.91 -9.45
N GLU A 73 -16.10 -5.44 -8.42
CA GLU A 73 -16.38 -5.79 -7.03
C GLU A 73 -16.53 -4.52 -6.22
N VAL A 74 -17.43 -4.52 -5.25
CA VAL A 74 -17.61 -3.44 -4.29
C VAL A 74 -17.53 -4.02 -2.89
N TYR A 75 -16.99 -3.24 -1.97
CA TYR A 75 -16.90 -3.66 -0.58
C TYR A 75 -17.17 -2.50 0.37
N HIS A 76 -17.62 -2.87 1.57
CA HIS A 76 -17.74 -2.00 2.71
C HIS A 76 -17.22 -2.74 3.94
N LYS A 77 -16.35 -2.09 4.70
CA LYS A 77 -15.68 -2.64 5.87
C LYS A 77 -15.75 -1.66 7.01
N GLU A 78 -16.25 -2.15 8.13
CA GLU A 78 -16.23 -1.46 9.42
C GLU A 78 -15.13 -2.06 10.28
N LEU A 79 -14.41 -1.19 10.97
CA LEU A 79 -13.31 -1.51 11.86
C LEU A 79 -13.66 -0.97 13.24
N ASN A 80 -13.53 -1.81 14.27
CA ASN A 80 -13.73 -1.43 15.66
C ASN A 80 -12.51 -1.83 16.48
N ASN A 81 -12.34 -1.18 17.63
CA ASN A 81 -11.22 -1.36 18.56
C ASN A 81 -9.86 -1.09 17.88
N LEU A 82 -9.82 -0.18 16.91
CA LEU A 82 -8.53 0.28 16.36
C LEU A 82 -7.70 0.89 17.47
N VAL A 83 -6.39 0.67 17.44
CA VAL A 83 -5.47 1.09 18.49
C VAL A 83 -4.52 2.14 17.94
N GLU A 84 -4.40 3.26 18.64
CA GLU A 84 -3.42 4.32 18.39
C GLU A 84 -2.85 4.81 19.73
N TYR A 85 -1.71 5.50 19.72
CA TYR A 85 -1.22 6.22 20.89
C TYR A 85 -2.01 7.52 21.11
N ALA A 86 -2.28 7.84 22.37
CA ALA A 86 -2.86 9.11 22.80
C ALA A 86 -1.94 10.29 22.42
N GLU A 87 -2.52 11.48 22.22
CA GLU A 87 -1.74 12.68 21.90
C GLU A 87 -0.71 12.99 23.00
N ASN A 88 0.45 13.52 22.58
CA ASN A 88 1.56 13.91 23.47
C ASN A 88 2.17 12.79 24.33
N THR A 89 1.87 11.52 24.02
CA THR A 89 2.54 10.39 24.66
C THR A 89 3.76 9.96 23.86
N ARG A 90 4.83 9.56 24.56
CA ARG A 90 6.00 8.94 23.94
C ARG A 90 6.20 7.52 24.52
N PRO A 91 6.67 6.53 23.76
CA PRO A 91 6.79 5.15 24.26
C PRO A 91 7.86 5.00 25.32
N ASP A 92 8.87 5.86 25.25
CA ASP A 92 9.97 5.93 26.22
C ASP A 92 9.48 6.38 27.60
N GLN A 93 8.36 7.11 27.69
CA GLN A 93 7.81 7.61 28.96
C GLN A 93 7.28 6.49 29.88
N ASN A 94 7.08 5.27 29.38
CA ASN A 94 6.53 4.15 30.15
C ASN A 94 7.38 2.87 30.06
N ILE A 95 8.67 2.97 29.77
CA ILE A 95 9.61 1.83 29.89
C ILE A 95 9.71 1.48 31.40
N GLY A 96 8.81 0.62 31.89
CA GLY A 96 8.73 0.18 33.29
C GLY A 96 7.33 0.16 33.91
N THR A 97 6.31 0.70 33.22
CA THR A 97 4.89 0.69 33.65
C THR A 97 4.01 0.01 32.59
N ASN A 98 2.67 0.03 32.73
CA ASN A 98 1.77 -0.57 31.75
C ASN A 98 1.64 0.34 30.50
N PRO A 99 2.19 -0.04 29.34
CA PRO A 99 2.10 0.76 28.12
C PRO A 99 0.65 0.89 27.60
N ASP A 100 -0.26 0.01 28.01
CA ASP A 100 -1.67 0.00 27.61
C ASP A 100 -2.41 1.29 27.99
N ASN A 101 -1.97 1.98 29.06
CA ASN A 101 -2.59 3.22 29.54
C ASN A 101 -2.46 4.42 28.59
N ASN A 102 -1.55 4.35 27.62
CA ASN A 102 -1.34 5.42 26.65
C ASN A 102 -2.06 5.16 25.33
N LEU A 103 -2.84 4.08 25.25
CA LEU A 103 -3.54 3.69 24.04
C LEU A 103 -4.96 4.23 24.04
N VAL A 104 -5.38 4.70 22.88
CA VAL A 104 -6.74 5.15 22.62
C VAL A 104 -7.37 4.25 21.58
N PHE A 105 -8.68 4.10 21.69
CA PHE A 105 -9.45 3.18 20.87
C PHE A 105 -10.39 3.92 19.95
N GLY A 106 -10.54 3.39 18.75
CA GLY A 106 -11.33 4.05 17.73
C GLY A 106 -11.99 3.10 16.75
N GLU A 107 -12.67 3.71 15.81
CA GLU A 107 -13.39 3.04 14.74
C GLU A 107 -12.84 3.49 13.39
N GLY A 108 -13.18 2.74 12.35
CA GLY A 108 -12.80 3.11 11.00
C GLY A 108 -13.72 2.51 9.97
N THR A 109 -13.77 3.16 8.83
CA THR A 109 -14.62 2.74 7.71
C THR A 109 -13.77 2.70 6.46
N SER A 110 -13.82 1.57 5.75
CA SER A 110 -13.17 1.40 4.46
C SER A 110 -14.16 0.90 3.44
N TYR A 111 -14.25 1.55 2.29
CA TYR A 111 -15.12 1.13 1.20
C TYR A 111 -14.48 1.43 -0.14
N GLY A 112 -14.88 0.69 -1.16
CA GLY A 112 -14.28 0.84 -2.46
C GLY A 112 -14.93 0.00 -3.54
N ALA A 113 -14.40 0.19 -4.75
CA ALA A 113 -14.73 -0.57 -5.92
C ALA A 113 -13.43 -1.05 -6.59
N GLU A 114 -13.40 -2.32 -6.97
CA GLU A 114 -12.28 -2.99 -7.63
C GLU A 114 -12.72 -3.40 -9.03
N PHE A 115 -11.86 -3.14 -10.00
CA PHE A 115 -12.06 -3.44 -11.40
C PHE A 115 -10.91 -4.30 -11.86
N PHE A 116 -11.21 -5.44 -12.45
CA PHE A 116 -10.19 -6.37 -12.91
C PHE A 116 -10.48 -6.79 -14.34
N LEU A 117 -9.42 -6.85 -15.14
CA LEU A 117 -9.43 -7.40 -16.50
C LEU A 117 -8.15 -8.19 -16.69
N LYS A 118 -8.28 -9.48 -17.05
CA LYS A 118 -7.16 -10.38 -17.28
C LYS A 118 -7.33 -11.12 -18.58
N ARG A 119 -6.28 -11.17 -19.38
CA ARG A 119 -6.17 -12.11 -20.50
C ARG A 119 -5.34 -13.30 -20.04
N LYS A 120 -5.95 -14.49 -19.99
CA LYS A 120 -5.38 -15.71 -19.37
C LYS A 120 -4.33 -16.40 -20.24
N PHE A 121 -4.47 -16.37 -21.55
CA PHE A 121 -3.58 -17.09 -22.47
C PHE A 121 -3.49 -16.44 -23.85
N GLY A 122 -2.51 -16.88 -24.64
CA GLY A 122 -2.14 -16.34 -25.95
C GLY A 122 -0.74 -15.71 -25.95
N LYS A 123 -0.27 -15.31 -27.14
CA LYS A 123 1.04 -14.64 -27.28
C LYS A 123 1.12 -13.35 -26.47
N LEU A 124 0.01 -12.63 -26.33
CA LEU A 124 -0.13 -11.49 -25.44
C LEU A 124 -1.07 -11.91 -24.31
N ASN A 125 -0.63 -11.82 -23.07
CA ASN A 125 -1.42 -12.06 -21.88
C ASN A 125 -1.04 -11.04 -20.79
N GLY A 126 -1.74 -11.04 -19.66
CA GLY A 126 -1.54 -10.04 -18.62
C GLY A 126 -2.85 -9.63 -17.96
N TRP A 127 -2.78 -8.59 -17.13
CA TRP A 127 -3.93 -8.10 -16.38
C TRP A 127 -3.82 -6.62 -16.05
N VAL A 128 -4.98 -6.00 -15.85
CA VAL A 128 -5.17 -4.65 -15.35
C VAL A 128 -6.07 -4.76 -14.13
N GLY A 129 -5.60 -4.25 -13.00
CA GLY A 129 -6.36 -4.11 -11.76
C GLY A 129 -6.41 -2.65 -11.37
N TYR A 130 -7.59 -2.16 -11.03
CA TYR A 130 -7.77 -0.80 -10.54
C TYR A 130 -8.71 -0.80 -9.35
N THR A 131 -8.29 -0.18 -8.26
CA THR A 131 -9.06 -0.02 -7.04
C THR A 131 -9.27 1.47 -6.78
N TRP A 132 -10.53 1.84 -6.61
CA TRP A 132 -10.91 3.08 -5.97
C TRP A 132 -11.32 2.78 -4.54
N SER A 133 -10.67 3.39 -3.55
CA SER A 133 -10.99 3.14 -2.14
C SER A 133 -10.94 4.40 -1.29
N LYS A 134 -11.67 4.41 -0.18
CA LYS A 134 -11.53 5.40 0.88
C LYS A 134 -11.49 4.69 2.21
N THR A 135 -10.53 5.05 3.04
CA THR A 135 -10.42 4.58 4.41
C THR A 135 -10.23 5.74 5.36
N ASP A 136 -11.20 5.94 6.24
CA ASP A 136 -11.15 6.92 7.32
C ASP A 136 -11.08 6.21 8.69
N ARG A 137 -10.50 6.88 9.68
CA ARG A 137 -10.45 6.46 11.07
C ARG A 137 -10.97 7.58 11.97
N GLN A 138 -11.54 7.22 13.10
CA GLN A 138 -12.07 8.17 14.09
C GLN A 138 -11.76 7.64 15.50
N PHE A 139 -11.29 8.54 16.36
CA PHE A 139 -10.99 8.27 17.76
C PHE A 139 -11.47 9.49 18.54
N GLU A 140 -12.22 9.30 19.63
CA GLU A 140 -12.75 10.42 20.42
C GLU A 140 -11.63 11.28 21.01
N ASP A 141 -10.54 10.63 21.44
CA ASP A 141 -9.39 11.27 22.09
C ASP A 141 -8.37 11.90 21.11
N LEU A 142 -8.54 11.74 19.79
CA LEU A 142 -7.57 12.22 18.79
C LEU A 142 -8.25 13.14 17.79
N ASN A 143 -7.52 14.16 17.30
CA ASN A 143 -8.02 15.03 16.22
C ASN A 143 -9.40 15.64 16.56
N ASN A 144 -9.63 15.99 17.84
CA ASN A 144 -10.90 16.52 18.37
C ASN A 144 -12.13 15.62 18.13
N GLY A 145 -11.94 14.31 17.97
CA GLY A 145 -13.03 13.38 17.64
C GLY A 145 -13.43 13.39 16.16
N ASP A 146 -12.83 14.22 15.33
CA ASP A 146 -13.15 14.30 13.90
C ASP A 146 -12.52 13.13 13.12
N PRO A 147 -13.23 12.53 12.15
CA PRO A 147 -12.66 11.51 11.28
C PRO A 147 -11.50 12.04 10.44
N PHE A 148 -10.45 11.23 10.30
CA PHE A 148 -9.28 11.53 9.47
C PHE A 148 -8.89 10.36 8.57
N PRO A 149 -8.23 10.60 7.42
CA PRO A 149 -7.80 9.54 6.53
C PRO A 149 -6.83 8.57 7.23
N ALA A 150 -6.95 7.27 6.98
CA ALA A 150 -5.93 6.33 7.40
C ALA A 150 -4.59 6.65 6.70
N LYS A 151 -3.47 6.41 7.40
CA LYS A 151 -2.10 6.66 6.89
C LYS A 151 -1.85 6.07 5.49
N PHE A 152 -2.35 4.86 5.26
CA PHE A 152 -2.23 4.12 4.00
C PHE A 152 -3.49 4.23 3.12
N ASP A 153 -4.35 5.22 3.36
CA ASP A 153 -5.48 5.51 2.49
C ASP A 153 -4.98 5.87 1.09
N ARG A 154 -5.26 4.98 0.12
CA ARG A 154 -4.94 5.19 -1.29
C ARG A 154 -6.24 5.29 -2.07
N ARG A 155 -6.57 6.50 -2.51
CA ARG A 155 -7.78 6.77 -3.27
C ARG A 155 -7.82 6.02 -4.59
N HIS A 156 -6.68 5.94 -5.27
CA HIS A 156 -6.52 5.24 -6.52
C HIS A 156 -5.30 4.33 -6.42
N ASP A 157 -5.47 3.07 -6.77
CA ASP A 157 -4.41 2.08 -6.92
C ASP A 157 -4.61 1.36 -8.26
N LEU A 158 -3.62 1.41 -9.14
CA LEU A 158 -3.64 0.84 -10.47
C LEU A 158 -2.41 -0.04 -10.65
N SER A 159 -2.63 -1.25 -11.13
CA SER A 159 -1.57 -2.17 -11.53
C SER A 159 -1.87 -2.73 -12.91
N VAL A 160 -0.90 -2.65 -13.79
CA VAL A 160 -0.95 -3.17 -15.16
C VAL A 160 0.24 -4.09 -15.34
N VAL A 161 -0.01 -5.32 -15.74
CA VAL A 161 1.03 -6.29 -16.09
C VAL A 161 0.72 -6.83 -17.47
N MET A 162 1.73 -6.84 -18.33
CA MET A 162 1.63 -7.31 -19.70
C MET A 162 2.81 -8.23 -20.01
N ASP A 163 2.50 -9.38 -20.57
CA ASP A 163 3.46 -10.37 -21.03
C ASP A 163 3.22 -10.65 -22.51
N TRP A 164 4.26 -10.48 -23.32
CA TRP A 164 4.25 -10.72 -24.73
C TRP A 164 5.34 -11.72 -25.13
N THR A 165 4.92 -12.86 -25.66
CA THR A 165 5.79 -13.93 -26.18
C THR A 165 5.72 -13.91 -27.71
N PRO A 166 6.50 -13.05 -28.39
CA PRO A 166 6.51 -12.96 -29.85
C PRO A 166 7.03 -14.24 -30.53
N SER A 167 7.90 -14.99 -29.85
CA SER A 167 8.51 -16.23 -30.34
C SER A 167 8.86 -17.16 -29.17
N GLU A 168 9.24 -18.40 -29.46
CA GLU A 168 9.73 -19.35 -28.44
C GLU A 168 11.03 -18.89 -27.75
N ARG A 169 11.75 -17.94 -28.35
CA ARG A 169 13.02 -17.44 -27.82
C ARG A 169 12.87 -16.22 -26.92
N TRP A 170 11.79 -15.47 -27.05
CA TRP A 170 11.65 -14.17 -26.40
C TRP A 170 10.32 -14.08 -25.68
N ASN A 171 10.39 -13.69 -24.42
CA ASN A 171 9.27 -13.24 -23.62
C ASN A 171 9.60 -11.85 -23.09
N LEU A 172 8.73 -10.89 -23.38
CA LEU A 172 8.86 -9.49 -22.99
C LEU A 172 7.77 -9.19 -21.97
N SER A 173 8.15 -8.67 -20.81
CA SER A 173 7.20 -8.30 -19.76
C SER A 173 7.30 -6.81 -19.47
N ALA A 174 6.16 -6.21 -19.16
CA ALA A 174 6.08 -4.84 -18.67
C ALA A 174 5.13 -4.80 -17.47
N ALA A 175 5.51 -4.06 -16.45
CA ALA A 175 4.67 -3.77 -15.31
C ALA A 175 4.59 -2.27 -15.10
N PHE A 176 3.40 -1.75 -14.86
CA PHE A 176 3.18 -0.37 -14.46
C PHE A 176 2.31 -0.35 -13.21
N VAL A 177 2.76 0.40 -12.22
CA VAL A 177 2.01 0.62 -10.98
C VAL A 177 1.83 2.10 -10.76
N TYR A 178 0.66 2.48 -10.28
CA TYR A 178 0.33 3.83 -9.86
C TYR A 178 -0.49 3.76 -8.57
N ALA A 179 -0.17 4.61 -7.61
CA ALA A 179 -0.95 4.77 -6.40
C ALA A 179 -0.97 6.25 -5.98
N THR A 180 -2.10 6.75 -5.51
CA THR A 180 -2.11 8.03 -4.77
C THR A 180 -1.20 7.94 -3.55
N GLY A 181 -0.53 9.04 -3.21
CA GLY A 181 0.38 9.06 -2.08
C GLY A 181 -0.33 8.80 -0.75
N ASN A 182 0.44 8.27 0.21
CA ASN A 182 -0.01 8.08 1.58
C ASN A 182 -0.29 9.45 2.23
N THR A 183 -1.04 9.43 3.32
CA THR A 183 -1.38 10.62 4.12
C THR A 183 -0.51 10.71 5.37
N LEU A 184 -0.27 11.93 5.83
CA LEU A 184 0.51 12.23 7.04
C LEU A 184 0.11 13.58 7.63
N THR A 185 0.39 13.77 8.92
CA THR A 185 0.17 15.04 9.63
C THR A 185 1.39 15.93 9.47
N LEU A 186 1.19 17.14 8.96
CA LEU A 186 2.24 18.15 8.84
C LEU A 186 2.05 19.26 9.89
N PRO A 187 3.14 19.84 10.41
CA PRO A 187 3.06 21.09 11.15
C PRO A 187 2.56 22.18 10.19
N ILE A 188 1.51 22.89 10.59
CA ILE A 188 0.93 24.01 9.82
C ILE A 188 1.45 25.36 10.31
N GLN A 189 1.93 25.42 11.56
CA GLN A 189 2.50 26.61 12.15
C GLN A 189 3.58 26.20 13.15
N ARG A 190 4.55 27.07 13.35
CA ARG A 190 5.63 26.91 14.32
C ARG A 190 5.80 28.23 15.06
N TYR A 191 5.88 28.18 16.37
CA TYR A 191 6.14 29.36 17.20
C TYR A 191 7.26 29.09 18.19
N PHE A 192 7.85 30.19 18.67
CA PHE A 192 8.92 30.15 19.65
C PHE A 192 8.32 30.35 21.03
N LEU A 193 8.54 29.38 21.90
CA LEU A 193 8.14 29.46 23.30
C LEU A 193 9.36 29.09 24.15
N GLU A 194 9.78 30.02 25.02
CA GLU A 194 10.89 29.82 25.96
C GLU A 194 12.20 29.34 25.29
N GLY A 195 12.52 29.86 24.09
CA GLY A 195 13.72 29.49 23.35
C GLY A 195 13.64 28.14 22.63
N ASN A 196 12.51 27.44 22.72
CA ASN A 196 12.25 26.20 22.00
C ASN A 196 11.33 26.44 20.80
N ILE A 197 11.57 25.65 19.75
CA ILE A 197 10.69 25.56 18.60
C ILE A 197 9.49 24.67 18.98
N THR A 198 8.29 25.19 18.90
CA THR A 198 7.04 24.43 19.11
C THR A 198 6.25 24.35 17.82
N ASP A 199 5.92 23.12 17.42
CA ASP A 199 5.13 22.82 16.23
C ASP A 199 3.64 22.72 16.56
N VAL A 200 2.81 23.40 15.77
CA VAL A 200 1.36 23.25 15.71
C VAL A 200 1.03 22.39 14.53
N TYR A 201 0.44 21.23 14.80
CA TYR A 201 0.01 20.29 13.77
C TYR A 201 -1.39 20.62 13.27
N GLY A 202 -1.61 20.41 11.98
CA GLY A 202 -2.95 20.47 11.40
C GLY A 202 -3.77 19.22 11.72
N SER A 203 -4.88 19.06 11.01
CA SER A 203 -5.69 17.84 11.11
C SER A 203 -4.84 16.59 10.86
N ARG A 204 -5.08 15.55 11.66
CA ARG A 204 -4.34 14.29 11.59
C ARG A 204 -4.44 13.71 10.17
N ASN A 205 -3.30 13.30 9.60
CA ASN A 205 -3.23 12.79 8.22
C ASN A 205 -3.86 13.71 7.15
N GLY A 206 -3.95 15.02 7.41
CA GLY A 206 -4.58 15.98 6.49
C GLY A 206 -3.78 16.27 5.22
N TYR A 207 -2.48 15.98 5.20
CA TYR A 207 -1.64 16.17 4.02
C TYR A 207 -1.45 14.86 3.25
N ARG A 208 -1.50 14.92 1.91
CA ARG A 208 -1.27 13.77 1.03
C ARG A 208 0.02 13.96 0.24
N MET A 209 0.92 12.98 0.32
CA MET A 209 2.15 12.98 -0.46
C MET A 209 1.87 12.90 -1.96
N GLY A 210 2.88 13.27 -2.76
CA GLY A 210 2.86 13.07 -4.21
C GLY A 210 2.55 11.60 -4.57
N PRO A 211 1.86 11.35 -5.69
CA PRO A 211 1.53 9.99 -6.10
C PRO A 211 2.80 9.15 -6.34
N TYR A 212 2.70 7.85 -6.12
CA TYR A 212 3.70 6.86 -6.52
C TYR A 212 3.37 6.36 -7.91
N HIS A 213 4.35 6.31 -8.81
CA HIS A 213 4.22 5.55 -10.04
C HIS A 213 5.55 5.02 -10.53
N ARG A 214 5.51 3.83 -11.14
CA ARG A 214 6.70 3.13 -11.63
C ARG A 214 6.37 2.29 -12.85
N ALA A 215 7.23 2.31 -13.86
CA ALA A 215 7.23 1.34 -14.95
C ALA A 215 8.48 0.47 -14.86
N ASP A 216 8.31 -0.84 -14.99
CA ASP A 216 9.36 -1.83 -15.05
C ASP A 216 9.23 -2.61 -16.36
N ILE A 217 10.35 -2.94 -16.99
CA ILE A 217 10.38 -3.76 -18.20
C ILE A 217 11.38 -4.90 -18.05
N SER A 218 11.07 -6.04 -18.66
CA SER A 218 11.99 -7.15 -18.73
C SER A 218 11.92 -7.87 -20.08
N ALA A 219 13.03 -8.49 -20.45
CA ALA A 219 13.17 -9.34 -21.61
C ALA A 219 13.84 -10.64 -21.18
N THR A 220 13.14 -11.75 -21.34
CA THR A 220 13.65 -13.09 -21.11
C THR A 220 14.01 -13.73 -22.45
N LEU A 221 15.28 -14.12 -22.59
CA LEU A 221 15.81 -14.86 -23.72
C LEU A 221 15.97 -16.34 -23.35
N PHE A 222 15.32 -17.19 -24.13
CA PHE A 222 15.50 -18.64 -24.13
C PHE A 222 16.49 -19.01 -25.26
N PRO A 223 17.71 -19.49 -24.93
CA PRO A 223 18.66 -19.99 -25.92
C PRO A 223 18.08 -21.17 -26.71
N LYS A 224 18.58 -21.38 -27.93
CA LYS A 224 18.16 -22.54 -28.73
C LYS A 224 18.54 -23.84 -27.99
N LYS A 225 17.61 -24.78 -27.91
CA LYS A 225 17.86 -26.12 -27.38
C LYS A 225 18.71 -26.90 -28.39
N ASN A 226 19.96 -27.20 -28.06
CA ASN A 226 20.78 -28.16 -28.83
C ASN A 226 20.39 -29.60 -28.47
N PHE A 227 20.69 -30.56 -29.34
CA PHE A 227 20.30 -31.97 -29.16
C PHE A 227 20.80 -32.59 -27.84
N GLU A 228 21.97 -32.16 -27.34
CA GLU A 228 22.56 -32.58 -26.06
C GLU A 228 21.97 -31.85 -24.83
N ASP A 229 21.41 -30.66 -25.03
CA ASP A 229 20.94 -29.73 -23.98
C ASP A 229 19.47 -29.93 -23.57
N ARG A 230 18.80 -30.99 -24.03
CA ARG A 230 17.35 -31.20 -23.76
C ARG A 230 17.00 -31.34 -22.27
N LYS A 231 17.98 -31.70 -21.43
CA LYS A 231 17.81 -31.83 -19.97
C LYS A 231 18.06 -30.54 -19.19
N VAL A 232 18.65 -29.50 -19.81
CA VAL A 232 19.01 -28.26 -19.12
C VAL A 232 18.23 -27.10 -19.73
N GLU A 233 17.31 -26.52 -18.96
CA GLU A 233 16.65 -25.27 -19.36
C GLU A 233 17.51 -24.09 -18.91
N ARG A 234 17.83 -23.19 -19.83
CA ARG A 234 18.61 -21.97 -19.57
C ARG A 234 17.78 -20.76 -19.97
N ARG A 235 17.85 -19.67 -19.22
CA ARG A 235 17.24 -18.40 -19.59
C ARG A 235 18.06 -17.22 -19.09
N TRP A 236 18.17 -16.20 -19.92
CA TRP A 236 18.74 -14.90 -19.57
C TRP A 236 17.59 -13.92 -19.37
N VAL A 237 17.60 -13.20 -18.26
CA VAL A 237 16.59 -12.19 -17.95
C VAL A 237 17.30 -10.85 -17.85
N PHE A 238 16.91 -9.92 -18.71
CA PHE A 238 17.33 -8.53 -18.68
C PHE A 238 16.16 -7.72 -18.13
N SER A 239 16.35 -6.92 -17.09
CA SER A 239 15.28 -6.09 -16.54
C SER A 239 15.76 -4.71 -16.18
N ILE A 240 14.85 -3.74 -16.30
CA ILE A 240 15.06 -2.37 -15.86
C ILE A 240 13.91 -2.03 -14.92
N TYR A 241 14.24 -1.84 -13.66
CA TYR A 241 13.32 -1.34 -12.64
C TYR A 241 13.30 0.19 -12.68
N ASN A 242 12.13 0.80 -12.50
CA ASN A 242 11.95 2.26 -12.51
C ASN A 242 12.50 2.92 -13.79
N LEU A 243 11.94 2.52 -14.94
CA LEU A 243 12.40 2.86 -16.30
C LEU A 243 12.66 4.36 -16.54
N TYR A 244 11.85 5.25 -15.97
CA TYR A 244 11.98 6.70 -16.10
C TYR A 244 12.63 7.38 -14.89
N ASN A 245 13.32 6.60 -14.04
CA ASN A 245 14.12 7.07 -12.90
C ASN A 245 13.39 8.04 -11.97
N ARG A 246 12.11 7.78 -11.67
CA ARG A 246 11.33 8.69 -10.83
C ARG A 246 11.70 8.54 -9.36
N ALA A 247 11.96 9.66 -8.73
CA ALA A 247 12.06 9.79 -7.27
C ALA A 247 10.68 9.68 -6.63
N ASN A 248 10.24 8.44 -6.35
CA ASN A 248 8.99 8.17 -5.67
C ASN A 248 9.10 8.47 -4.15
N PRO A 249 8.16 9.20 -3.52
CA PRO A 249 8.24 9.50 -2.09
C PRO A 249 8.10 8.23 -1.26
N TYR A 250 9.08 7.98 -0.38
CA TYR A 250 9.03 6.95 0.65
C TYR A 250 8.55 7.57 1.97
N PHE A 251 9.20 8.65 2.42
CA PHE A 251 8.74 9.48 3.52
C PHE A 251 9.22 10.94 3.38
N LEU A 252 8.55 11.82 4.12
CA LEU A 252 8.93 13.22 4.28
C LEU A 252 9.43 13.44 5.70
N PHE A 253 10.46 14.27 5.84
CA PHE A 253 10.90 14.79 7.13
C PHE A 253 11.26 16.27 6.97
N PHE A 254 11.23 17.02 8.05
CA PHE A 254 11.64 18.41 8.05
C PHE A 254 13.05 18.52 8.58
N ASP A 255 13.86 19.28 7.87
CA ASP A 255 15.19 19.66 8.29
C ASP A 255 15.26 21.18 8.45
N ASN A 256 16.07 21.61 9.38
CA ASN A 256 16.26 23.00 9.74
C ASN A 256 17.68 23.37 9.30
N GLU A 257 17.81 24.21 8.28
CA GLU A 257 19.11 24.74 7.85
C GLU A 257 19.26 26.19 8.31
N GLY A 258 20.46 26.58 8.75
CA GLY A 258 20.72 27.91 9.32
C GLY A 258 20.69 27.97 10.85
N ASP A 259 21.05 29.13 11.38
CA ASP A 259 21.09 29.41 12.81
C ASP A 259 19.92 30.32 13.20
N LEU A 260 19.19 29.90 14.23
CA LEU A 260 18.09 30.65 14.78
C LEU A 260 18.51 32.03 15.30
N LEU A 261 19.72 32.14 15.88
CA LEU A 261 20.26 33.37 16.46
C LEU A 261 20.72 34.36 15.38
N GLU A 262 21.02 33.87 14.18
CA GLU A 262 21.40 34.69 13.02
C GLU A 262 20.20 35.12 12.18
N GLY A 263 18.99 34.62 12.49
CA GLY A 263 17.75 34.96 11.79
C GLY A 263 17.64 34.39 10.37
N ASN A 264 18.48 33.42 10.01
CA ASN A 264 18.55 32.79 8.68
C ASN A 264 18.02 31.34 8.68
N LEU A 265 17.24 30.95 9.69
CA LEU A 265 16.65 29.61 9.77
C LEU A 265 15.68 29.38 8.60
N GLU A 266 16.05 28.48 7.70
CA GLU A 266 15.21 27.95 6.63
C GLU A 266 14.75 26.53 6.97
N ILE A 267 13.44 26.33 6.97
CA ILE A 267 12.84 25.01 7.17
C ILE A 267 12.59 24.41 5.81
N GLN A 268 13.19 23.26 5.55
CA GLN A 268 13.04 22.55 4.29
C GLN A 268 12.37 21.19 4.52
N ALA A 269 11.31 20.93 3.76
CA ALA A 269 10.73 19.60 3.67
C ALA A 269 11.63 18.74 2.77
N LYS A 270 12.29 17.73 3.34
CA LYS A 270 13.13 16.78 2.61
C LYS A 270 12.32 15.51 2.33
N GLN A 271 12.40 15.05 1.09
CA GLN A 271 11.79 13.79 0.64
C GLN A 271 12.87 12.73 0.50
N VAL A 272 12.65 11.57 1.10
CA VAL A 272 13.44 10.36 0.81
C VAL A 272 12.76 9.55 -0.27
N SER A 273 13.53 9.15 -1.27
CA SER A 273 13.09 8.26 -2.34
C SER A 273 13.96 7.02 -2.39
N LEU A 274 13.31 5.87 -2.59
CA LEU A 274 13.98 4.59 -2.71
C LEU A 274 14.08 4.19 -4.19
N PHE A 275 15.15 3.47 -4.50
CA PHE A 275 15.40 2.77 -5.77
C PHE A 275 15.27 3.67 -7.03
N PRO A 276 16.41 4.21 -7.53
CA PRO A 276 16.45 4.86 -8.83
C PRO A 276 16.24 3.82 -9.96
N ILE A 277 16.54 4.19 -11.20
CA ILE A 277 16.64 3.22 -12.28
C ILE A 277 17.65 2.12 -11.92
N LEU A 278 17.24 0.86 -11.97
CA LEU A 278 18.10 -0.29 -11.66
C LEU A 278 18.08 -1.29 -12.81
N PRO A 279 19.10 -1.30 -13.68
CA PRO A 279 19.28 -2.36 -14.66
C PRO A 279 19.82 -3.62 -13.98
N SER A 280 19.34 -4.78 -14.40
CA SER A 280 19.84 -6.07 -13.91
C SER A 280 19.86 -7.13 -15.00
N VAL A 281 20.80 -8.07 -14.86
CA VAL A 281 20.94 -9.24 -15.72
C VAL A 281 21.00 -10.47 -14.84
N SER A 282 20.14 -11.44 -15.09
CA SER A 282 20.11 -12.71 -14.37
C SER A 282 20.22 -13.88 -15.34
N TRP A 283 21.07 -14.84 -15.03
CA TRP A 283 21.16 -16.11 -15.75
C TRP A 283 20.60 -17.22 -14.87
N ASN A 284 19.55 -17.89 -15.34
CA ASN A 284 18.92 -19.00 -14.62
C ASN A 284 19.10 -20.29 -15.40
N PHE A 285 19.32 -21.39 -14.68
CA PHE A 285 19.41 -22.73 -15.24
C PHE A 285 18.69 -23.74 -14.33
N SER A 286 18.05 -24.75 -14.91
CA SER A 286 17.45 -25.89 -14.19
C SER A 286 17.80 -27.21 -14.88
N PHE A 287 17.93 -28.28 -14.09
CA PHE A 287 18.34 -29.63 -14.50
C PHE A 287 17.33 -30.69 -14.10
#